data_AF-A0A969EVK1-F1
#
_entry.id   AF-A0A969EVK1-F1
#
_cell.length_a   1.000
_cell.length_b   1.000
_cell.length_c   1.000
_cell.angle_alpha   90.00
_cell.angle_beta   90.00
_cell.angle_gamma   90.00
#
_symmetry.space_group_name_H-M   'P 1'
#
loop_
_entity.id
_entity.type
_entity.pdbx_description
1 polymer ?
#
loop_
_entity_poly.entity_id
_entity_poly.type
_entity_poly.pdbx_seq_one_letter_code
_entity_poly.pdbx_strand_id
1 'polypeptide(L)'
;MALYEKLGFISHPFLKTNADEEELLKTYFVPPSYFDAILGDPSAPNSSIVLAPRGAGKSAQRRMVEASAYSSGYLAVTYDRFEFSGSQKLNEISLQYHLRNIITRILVSFLSYLSEWPDVSKKLTKEEKKQLAIFIHTYLGGITGDEIQEVLNELKSLPDKFKDFWRRNVGFMEPAINFLLNNYNLESVDLPDARQEEKRLGETYKFQLESLLKLVKKIGFKSIYILIDRPDETEKRETIQKAHIY
;
A
#
# COMPACT_ATOMS: atom_id res chain seq x y z
N MET A 1 34.08 23.65 -6.55
CA MET A 1 32.73 23.76 -7.14
C MET A 1 32.50 22.61 -8.08
N ALA A 2 31.49 21.79 -7.78
CA ALA A 2 31.06 20.70 -8.63
C ALA A 2 30.36 21.23 -9.89
N LEU A 3 30.25 20.40 -10.95
CA LEU A 3 29.65 20.81 -12.22
C LEU A 3 28.19 21.28 -12.06
N TYR A 4 27.40 20.59 -11.23
CA TYR A 4 26.00 20.94 -11.01
C TYR A 4 25.83 22.33 -10.36
N GLU A 5 26.72 22.71 -9.43
CA GLU A 5 26.70 24.04 -8.81
C GLU A 5 26.99 25.13 -9.84
N LYS A 6 27.92 24.87 -10.78
CA LYS A 6 28.23 25.79 -11.88
C LYS A 6 27.07 25.94 -12.87
N LEU A 7 26.21 24.93 -12.97
CA LEU A 7 24.98 24.96 -13.78
C LEU A 7 23.80 25.60 -13.02
N GLY A 8 24.00 26.08 -11.79
CA GLY A 8 22.98 26.75 -10.99
C GLY A 8 22.11 25.82 -10.15
N PHE A 9 22.46 24.53 -10.04
CA PHE A 9 21.74 23.60 -9.17
C PHE A 9 22.21 23.74 -7.71
N ILE A 10 21.25 23.65 -6.79
CA ILE A 10 21.47 23.73 -5.33
C ILE A 10 21.99 22.40 -4.77
N SER A 11 21.70 21.29 -5.47
CA SER A 11 22.15 19.94 -5.15
C SER A 11 22.30 19.12 -6.43
N HIS A 12 22.83 17.89 -6.34
CA HIS A 12 23.03 17.03 -7.51
C HIS A 12 21.67 16.51 -8.03
N PRO A 13 21.16 16.96 -9.20
CA PRO A 13 19.79 16.68 -9.65
C PRO A 13 19.58 15.26 -10.19
N PHE A 14 20.66 14.50 -10.39
CA PHE A 14 20.64 13.11 -10.90
C PHE A 14 21.30 12.15 -9.91
N LEU A 15 21.17 12.42 -8.61
CA LEU A 15 21.84 11.61 -7.59
C LEU A 15 21.28 10.18 -7.58
N LYS A 16 19.99 10.03 -7.87
CA LYS A 16 19.33 8.73 -7.97
C LYS A 16 18.81 8.50 -9.38
N THR A 17 18.89 7.25 -9.81
CA THR A 17 18.31 6.80 -11.09
C THR A 17 16.88 6.31 -10.89
N ASN A 18 16.53 5.88 -9.67
CA ASN A 18 15.20 5.41 -9.32
C ASN A 18 14.34 6.53 -8.76
N ALA A 19 13.19 6.76 -9.39
CA ALA A 19 12.21 7.73 -8.92
C ALA A 19 11.75 7.46 -7.49
N ASP A 20 11.80 6.23 -6.97
CA ASP A 20 11.44 5.88 -5.58
C ASP A 20 12.43 6.37 -4.52
N GLU A 21 13.66 6.67 -4.92
CA GLU A 21 14.72 7.15 -4.03
C GLU A 21 14.86 8.68 -4.06
N GLU A 22 14.13 9.35 -4.95
CA GLU A 22 14.21 10.80 -5.10
C GLU A 22 13.31 11.54 -4.11
N GLU A 23 13.89 12.06 -3.03
CA GLU A 23 13.16 12.78 -1.98
C GLU A 23 12.57 14.11 -2.49
N LEU A 24 13.31 14.79 -3.36
CA LEU A 24 12.96 16.10 -3.89
C LEU A 24 12.07 16.02 -5.14
N LEU A 25 11.62 14.83 -5.56
CA LEU A 25 10.85 14.65 -6.79
C LEU A 25 9.69 15.65 -6.94
N LYS A 26 8.96 15.93 -5.86
CA LYS A 26 7.83 16.87 -5.87
C LYS A 26 8.22 18.31 -6.25
N THR A 27 9.48 18.70 -6.07
CA THR A 27 9.97 20.07 -6.29
C THR A 27 10.28 20.37 -7.75
N TYR A 28 10.58 19.35 -8.55
CA TYR A 28 10.97 19.50 -9.96
C TYR A 28 10.18 18.60 -10.91
N PHE A 29 9.16 17.89 -10.41
CA PHE A 29 8.27 17.11 -11.26
C PHE A 29 7.47 18.03 -12.18
N VAL A 30 7.58 17.80 -13.48
CA VAL A 30 6.77 18.46 -14.51
C VAL A 30 5.66 17.49 -14.91
N PRO A 31 4.40 17.74 -14.54
CA PRO A 31 3.30 16.85 -14.89
C PRO A 31 3.10 16.80 -16.41
N PRO A 32 2.93 15.61 -17.02
CA PRO A 32 2.47 15.54 -18.40
C PRO A 32 1.04 16.11 -18.52
N SER A 33 0.65 16.54 -19.72
CA SER A 33 -0.67 17.14 -19.97
C SER A 33 -1.86 16.27 -19.58
N TYR A 34 -1.67 14.95 -19.51
CA TYR A 34 -2.69 13.98 -19.11
C TYR A 34 -2.65 13.62 -17.62
N PHE A 35 -1.77 14.23 -16.82
CA PHE A 35 -1.59 13.86 -15.41
C PHE A 35 -2.86 14.06 -14.58
N ASP A 36 -3.58 15.14 -14.81
CA ASP A 36 -4.85 15.41 -14.09
C ASP A 36 -5.92 14.35 -14.40
N ALA A 37 -5.89 13.76 -15.60
CA ALA A 37 -6.78 12.66 -15.96
C ALA A 37 -6.42 11.36 -15.21
N ILE A 38 -5.13 11.15 -14.89
CA ILE A 38 -4.68 10.04 -14.04
C ILE A 38 -5.13 10.25 -12.60
N LEU A 39 -5.02 11.48 -12.09
CA LEU A 39 -5.46 11.82 -10.73
C LEU A 39 -6.99 11.68 -10.58
N GLY A 40 -7.76 12.15 -11.57
CA GLY A 40 -9.22 12.04 -11.59
C GLY A 40 -9.92 12.78 -10.44
N ASP A 41 -11.19 12.45 -10.22
CA ASP A 41 -11.97 12.93 -9.06
C ASP A 41 -12.08 11.81 -8.01
N PRO A 42 -11.51 11.99 -6.80
CA PRO A 42 -11.64 11.02 -5.71
C PRO A 42 -13.08 10.71 -5.28
N SER A 43 -14.03 11.60 -5.58
CA SER A 43 -15.47 11.42 -5.31
C SER A 43 -16.15 10.52 -6.34
N ALA A 44 -15.57 10.43 -7.54
CA ALA A 44 -16.02 9.63 -8.67
C ALA A 44 -14.80 8.94 -9.34
N PRO A 45 -14.11 8.04 -8.62
CA PRO A 45 -12.84 7.49 -9.07
C PRO A 45 -13.02 6.63 -10.33
N ASN A 46 -12.03 6.68 -11.21
CA ASN A 46 -11.96 5.84 -12.40
C ASN A 46 -10.63 5.07 -12.44
N SER A 47 -10.61 3.96 -13.19
CA SER A 47 -9.38 3.22 -13.43
C SER A 47 -8.67 3.81 -14.64
N SER A 48 -7.38 4.11 -14.48
CA SER A 48 -6.53 4.64 -15.54
C SER A 48 -5.33 3.72 -15.76
N ILE A 49 -4.94 3.52 -17.03
CA ILE A 49 -3.75 2.74 -17.41
C ILE A 49 -2.82 3.66 -18.18
N VAL A 50 -1.59 3.82 -17.67
CA VAL A 50 -0.55 4.65 -18.29
C VAL A 50 0.41 3.76 -19.07
N LEU A 51 0.29 3.78 -20.40
CA LEU A 51 1.22 3.10 -21.29
C LEU A 51 2.30 4.09 -21.76
N ALA A 52 3.54 3.83 -21.37
CA ALA A 52 4.67 4.66 -21.78
C ALA A 52 5.97 3.84 -21.89
N PRO A 53 6.93 4.25 -22.74
CA PRO A 53 8.24 3.60 -22.83
C PRO A 53 8.99 3.51 -21.49
N ARG A 54 10.05 2.69 -21.45
CA ARG A 54 10.99 2.70 -20.31
C ARG A 54 11.62 4.09 -20.18
N GLY A 55 11.78 4.55 -18.95
CA GLY A 55 12.31 5.89 -18.66
C GLY A 55 11.33 7.06 -18.84
N ALA A 56 10.09 6.83 -19.29
CA ALA A 56 9.08 7.89 -19.48
C ALA A 56 8.47 8.44 -18.17
N GLY A 57 9.05 8.11 -17.00
CA GLY A 57 8.60 8.64 -15.72
C GLY A 57 7.32 8.02 -15.14
N LYS A 58 6.97 6.77 -15.49
CA LYS A 58 5.77 6.09 -14.94
C LYS A 58 5.78 6.02 -13.41
N SER A 59 6.86 5.53 -12.81
CA SER A 59 7.01 5.48 -11.35
C SER A 59 7.05 6.88 -10.73
N ALA A 60 7.60 7.88 -11.44
CA ALA A 60 7.53 9.28 -10.97
C ALA A 60 6.09 9.79 -10.91
N GLN A 61 5.30 9.56 -11.96
CA GLN A 61 3.86 9.90 -11.97
C GLN A 61 3.11 9.20 -10.83
N ARG A 62 3.34 7.90 -10.62
CA ARG A 62 2.76 7.14 -9.50
C ARG A 62 3.08 7.78 -8.15
N ARG A 63 4.34 8.14 -7.91
CA ARG A 63 4.76 8.81 -6.67
C ARG A 63 4.08 10.16 -6.48
N MET A 64 3.83 10.89 -7.56
CA MET A 64 3.14 12.18 -7.49
C MET A 64 1.65 12.00 -7.20
N VAL A 65 1.01 10.94 -7.69
CA VAL A 65 -0.33 10.54 -7.26
C VAL A 65 -0.30 10.23 -5.76
N GLU A 66 0.54 9.28 -5.32
CA GLU A 66 0.67 8.91 -3.88
C GLU A 66 0.92 10.14 -2.98
N ALA A 67 1.81 11.04 -3.42
CA ALA A 67 2.16 12.27 -2.73
C ALA A 67 0.99 13.25 -2.53
N SER A 68 -0.01 13.21 -3.39
CA SER A 68 -1.17 14.10 -3.40
C SER A 68 -2.39 13.52 -2.67
N ALA A 69 -2.29 12.27 -2.17
CA ALA A 69 -3.39 11.50 -1.63
C ALA A 69 -4.14 12.22 -0.51
N TYR A 70 -3.41 12.72 0.49
CA TYR A 70 -3.99 13.42 1.62
C TYR A 70 -4.70 14.71 1.20
N SER A 71 -4.02 15.59 0.43
CA SER A 71 -4.59 16.86 -0.02
C SER A 71 -5.78 16.68 -0.96
N SER A 72 -5.82 15.59 -1.72
CA SER A 72 -6.89 15.29 -2.68
C SER A 72 -8.03 14.49 -2.04
N GLY A 73 -7.82 13.93 -0.85
CA GLY A 73 -8.84 13.22 -0.09
C GLY A 73 -9.08 11.78 -0.54
N TYR A 74 -8.03 11.02 -0.86
CA TYR A 74 -8.09 9.57 -1.04
C TYR A 74 -6.98 8.86 -0.26
N LEU A 75 -7.19 7.58 0.06
CA LEU A 75 -6.16 6.72 0.62
C LEU A 75 -5.37 6.05 -0.53
N ALA A 76 -4.09 6.37 -0.67
CA ALA A 76 -3.23 5.73 -1.67
C ALA A 76 -2.61 4.43 -1.14
N VAL A 77 -2.60 3.40 -1.99
CA VAL A 77 -2.04 2.09 -1.67
C VAL A 77 -1.22 1.61 -2.87
N THR A 78 0.09 1.47 -2.68
CA THR A 78 1.00 1.00 -3.74
C THR A 78 1.03 -0.52 -3.78
N TYR A 79 0.98 -1.09 -4.99
CA TYR A 79 1.16 -2.51 -5.26
C TYR A 79 2.11 -2.69 -6.44
N ASP A 80 3.41 -2.81 -6.14
CA ASP A 80 4.50 -2.73 -7.12
C ASP A 80 5.44 -3.95 -7.14
N ARG A 81 5.26 -4.90 -6.21
CA ARG A 81 6.00 -6.16 -6.20
C ARG A 81 5.19 -7.30 -6.81
N PHE A 82 5.70 -7.77 -7.93
CA PHE A 82 5.28 -8.99 -8.62
C PHE A 82 6.40 -10.04 -8.64
N GLU A 83 7.41 -9.87 -7.79
CA GLU A 83 8.47 -10.84 -7.54
C GLU A 83 7.91 -11.97 -6.66
N PHE A 84 7.79 -13.15 -7.25
CA PHE A 84 7.35 -14.34 -6.53
C PHE A 84 8.58 -15.00 -5.92
N SER A 85 8.56 -15.30 -4.62
CA SER A 85 9.69 -15.96 -3.97
C SER A 85 10.09 -17.22 -4.76
N GLY A 86 11.37 -17.57 -4.81
CA GLY A 86 11.85 -18.72 -5.59
C GLY A 86 11.15 -20.06 -5.24
N SER A 87 10.48 -20.12 -4.10
CA SER A 87 9.63 -21.22 -3.64
C SER A 87 8.18 -21.19 -4.16
N GLN A 88 7.66 -20.04 -4.56
CA GLN A 88 6.28 -19.88 -5.04
C GLN A 88 6.14 -20.34 -6.49
N LYS A 89 5.25 -21.31 -6.70
CA LYS A 89 4.94 -21.81 -8.03
C LYS A 89 4.00 -20.85 -8.74
N LEU A 90 4.15 -20.71 -10.07
CA LEU A 90 3.33 -19.78 -10.86
C LEU A 90 1.81 -20.03 -10.73
N ASN A 91 1.42 -21.27 -10.45
CA ASN A 91 0.03 -21.70 -10.27
C ASN A 91 -0.57 -21.31 -8.90
N GLU A 92 0.24 -20.84 -7.95
CA GLU A 92 -0.22 -20.34 -6.64
C GLU A 92 -0.62 -18.85 -6.70
N ILE A 93 -0.20 -18.15 -7.76
CA ILE A 93 -0.50 -16.73 -8.00
C ILE A 93 -1.86 -16.63 -8.67
N SER A 94 -2.90 -16.62 -7.85
CA SER A 94 -4.29 -16.47 -8.30
C SER A 94 -4.76 -15.02 -8.17
N LEU A 95 -5.94 -14.73 -8.75
CA LEU A 95 -6.65 -13.48 -8.44
C LEU A 95 -6.85 -13.29 -6.92
N GLN A 96 -7.09 -14.37 -6.19
CA GLN A 96 -7.29 -14.35 -4.74
C GLN A 96 -6.01 -13.93 -4.01
N TYR A 97 -4.85 -14.37 -4.48
CA TYR A 97 -3.55 -13.93 -3.97
C TYR A 97 -3.38 -12.40 -4.11
N HIS A 98 -3.67 -11.84 -5.29
CA HIS A 98 -3.58 -10.39 -5.50
C HIS A 98 -4.59 -9.60 -4.66
N LEU A 99 -5.85 -10.07 -4.58
CA LEU A 99 -6.89 -9.42 -3.79
C LEU A 99 -6.56 -9.42 -2.30
N ARG A 100 -6.03 -10.54 -1.77
CA ARG A 100 -5.54 -10.63 -0.39
C ARG A 100 -4.42 -9.61 -0.14
N ASN A 101 -3.45 -9.53 -1.05
CA ASN A 101 -2.34 -8.57 -0.95
C ASN A 101 -2.78 -7.11 -0.98
N ILE A 102 -3.75 -6.77 -1.83
CA ILE A 102 -4.35 -5.44 -1.90
C ILE A 102 -5.08 -5.12 -0.59
N ILE A 103 -5.89 -6.04 -0.08
CA ILE A 103 -6.63 -5.85 1.18
C ILE A 103 -5.67 -5.64 2.35
N THR A 104 -4.62 -6.45 2.47
CA THR A 104 -3.60 -6.29 3.51
C THR A 104 -2.98 -4.88 3.46
N ARG A 105 -2.64 -4.39 2.25
CA ARG A 105 -2.02 -3.06 2.10
C ARG A 105 -3.00 -1.92 2.38
N ILE A 106 -4.27 -2.05 2.01
CA ILE A 106 -5.32 -1.10 2.40
C ILE A 106 -5.45 -1.06 3.93
N LEU A 107 -5.48 -2.23 4.58
CA LEU A 107 -5.60 -2.33 6.02
C LEU A 107 -4.40 -1.70 6.74
N VAL A 108 -3.18 -1.99 6.30
CA VAL A 108 -1.96 -1.39 6.87
C VAL A 108 -1.95 0.13 6.68
N SER A 109 -2.33 0.62 5.50
CA SER A 109 -2.43 2.07 5.22
C SER A 109 -3.50 2.75 6.09
N PHE A 110 -4.63 2.08 6.31
CA PHE A 110 -5.70 2.55 7.19
C PHE A 110 -5.24 2.61 8.65
N LEU A 111 -4.57 1.57 9.16
CA LEU A 111 -4.04 1.54 10.54
C LEU A 111 -2.95 2.58 10.76
N SER A 112 -2.13 2.81 9.74
CA SER A 112 -1.14 3.88 9.74
C SER A 112 -1.78 5.24 9.90
N TYR A 113 -2.84 5.51 9.12
CA TYR A 113 -3.62 6.75 9.27
C TYR A 113 -4.21 6.87 10.69
N LEU A 114 -4.83 5.82 11.22
CA LEU A 114 -5.34 5.85 12.59
C LEU A 114 -4.25 6.12 13.64
N SER A 115 -3.01 5.70 13.39
CA SER A 115 -1.90 5.92 14.31
C SER A 115 -1.45 7.38 14.36
N GLU A 116 -1.54 8.10 13.24
CA GLU A 116 -1.23 9.54 13.17
C GLU A 116 -2.37 10.39 13.70
N TRP A 117 -3.62 9.96 13.50
CA TRP A 117 -4.80 10.67 13.96
C TRP A 117 -5.70 9.79 14.84
N PRO A 118 -5.29 9.46 16.09
CA PRO A 118 -6.03 8.55 16.96
C PRO A 118 -7.47 8.98 17.24
N ASP A 119 -7.75 10.29 17.27
CA ASP A 119 -9.09 10.84 17.48
C ASP A 119 -10.09 10.42 16.39
N VAL A 120 -9.60 10.11 15.19
CA VAL A 120 -10.45 9.69 14.07
C VAL A 120 -11.06 8.31 14.34
N SER A 121 -10.40 7.46 15.14
CA SER A 121 -10.95 6.17 15.58
C SER A 121 -12.24 6.32 16.40
N LYS A 122 -12.50 7.49 17.01
CA LYS A 122 -13.74 7.80 17.74
C LYS A 122 -14.96 7.91 16.82
N LYS A 123 -14.75 8.11 15.51
CA LYS A 123 -15.81 8.14 14.50
C LYS A 123 -16.33 6.74 14.15
N LEU A 124 -15.60 5.69 14.52
CA LEU A 124 -15.98 4.31 14.27
C LEU A 124 -16.97 3.84 15.35
N THR A 125 -18.08 3.27 14.90
CA THR A 125 -19.07 2.62 15.75
C THR A 125 -18.50 1.35 16.38
N LYS A 126 -19.19 0.82 17.41
CA LYS A 126 -18.81 -0.44 18.05
C LYS A 126 -18.73 -1.60 17.04
N GLU A 127 -19.68 -1.69 16.13
CA GLU A 127 -19.72 -2.74 15.10
C GLU A 127 -18.56 -2.59 14.09
N GLU A 128 -18.27 -1.36 13.64
CA GLU A 128 -17.14 -1.09 12.74
C GLU A 128 -15.79 -1.40 13.39
N LYS A 129 -15.66 -1.16 14.70
CA LYS A 129 -14.49 -1.54 15.48
C LYS A 129 -14.33 -3.06 15.58
N LYS A 130 -15.43 -3.78 15.82
CA LYS A 130 -15.43 -5.24 15.76
C LYS A 130 -15.02 -5.73 14.38
N GLN A 131 -15.60 -5.18 13.32
CA GLN A 131 -15.25 -5.51 11.94
C GLN A 131 -13.77 -5.27 11.64
N LEU A 132 -13.22 -4.14 12.10
CA LEU A 132 -11.80 -3.84 11.96
C LEU A 132 -10.91 -4.86 12.71
N ALA A 133 -11.32 -5.28 13.90
CA ALA A 133 -10.61 -6.33 14.66
C ALA A 133 -10.55 -7.65 13.87
N ILE A 134 -11.66 -8.05 13.24
CA ILE A 134 -11.71 -9.23 12.36
C ILE A 134 -10.73 -9.08 11.20
N PHE A 135 -10.73 -7.94 10.51
CA PHE A 135 -9.77 -7.68 9.43
C PHE A 135 -8.32 -7.79 9.89
N ILE A 136 -7.99 -7.22 11.05
CA ILE A 136 -6.65 -7.31 11.65
C ILE A 136 -6.28 -8.77 11.89
N HIS A 137 -7.13 -9.56 12.52
CA HIS A 137 -6.85 -10.97 12.78
C HIS A 137 -6.70 -11.77 11.48
N THR A 138 -7.61 -11.63 10.51
CA THR A 138 -7.58 -12.42 9.27
C THR A 138 -6.38 -12.08 8.38
N TYR A 139 -6.03 -10.80 8.25
CA TYR A 139 -5.01 -10.37 7.29
C TYR A 139 -3.63 -10.18 7.89
N LEU A 140 -3.55 -9.87 9.19
CA LEU A 140 -2.29 -9.66 9.90
C LEU A 140 -1.98 -10.79 10.90
N GLY A 141 -2.96 -11.59 11.33
CA GLY A 141 -2.73 -12.68 12.30
C GLY A 141 -1.82 -13.79 11.80
N GLY A 142 -1.81 -14.04 10.49
CA GLY A 142 -0.96 -15.05 9.86
C GLY A 142 0.26 -14.49 9.12
N ILE A 143 0.52 -13.17 9.20
CA ILE A 143 1.63 -12.56 8.48
C ILE A 143 2.92 -12.73 9.29
N THR A 144 4.00 -13.13 8.61
CA THR A 144 5.33 -13.20 9.20
C THR A 144 5.94 -11.82 9.36
N GLY A 145 6.97 -11.74 10.20
CA GLY A 145 7.74 -10.52 10.38
C GLY A 145 8.34 -9.97 9.07
N ASP A 146 8.86 -10.87 8.22
CA ASP A 146 9.46 -10.47 6.95
C ASP A 146 8.39 -9.91 5.99
N GLU A 147 7.25 -10.60 5.87
CA GLU A 147 6.13 -10.15 5.03
C GLU A 147 5.58 -8.78 5.46
N ILE A 148 5.45 -8.51 6.76
CA ILE A 148 5.00 -7.18 7.22
C ILE A 148 6.06 -6.11 6.94
N GLN A 149 7.35 -6.44 7.11
CA GLN A 149 8.45 -5.52 6.81
C GLN A 149 8.48 -5.14 5.33
N GLU A 150 8.20 -6.09 4.44
CA GLU A 150 8.06 -5.85 3.01
C GLU A 150 6.91 -4.87 2.72
N VAL A 151 5.72 -5.15 3.25
CA VAL A 151 4.55 -4.27 3.09
C VAL A 151 4.84 -2.84 3.57
N LEU A 152 5.54 -2.69 4.71
CA LEU A 152 5.91 -1.37 5.25
C LEU A 152 6.94 -0.63 4.41
N ASN A 153 7.84 -1.37 3.75
CA ASN A 153 8.86 -0.79 2.88
C ASN A 153 8.30 -0.35 1.53
N GLU A 154 7.22 -0.98 1.04
CA GLU A 154 6.50 -0.62 -0.20
C GLU A 154 5.65 0.63 -0.02
N LEU A 155 4.98 0.75 1.12
CA LEU A 155 4.15 1.90 1.44
C LEU A 155 5.05 3.08 1.87
N LYS A 156 5.66 3.75 0.88
CA LYS A 156 6.64 4.82 1.08
C LYS A 156 6.08 5.99 1.88
N SER A 157 4.82 6.33 1.64
CA SER A 157 4.10 7.40 2.31
C SER A 157 3.77 7.11 3.78
N LEU A 158 4.06 5.91 4.32
CA LEU A 158 3.81 5.65 5.73
C LEU A 158 4.74 6.47 6.64
N PRO A 159 4.24 6.92 7.79
CA PRO A 159 5.02 7.66 8.79
C PRO A 159 6.09 6.78 9.41
N ASP A 160 7.25 7.36 9.68
CA ASP A 160 8.38 6.61 10.27
C ASP A 160 8.03 6.05 11.65
N LYS A 161 7.24 6.76 12.45
CA LYS A 161 6.77 6.26 13.75
C LYS A 161 5.97 4.97 13.64
N PHE A 162 5.15 4.85 12.60
CA PHE A 162 4.36 3.64 12.35
C PHE A 162 5.25 2.49 11.87
N LYS A 163 6.17 2.79 10.94
CA LYS A 163 7.18 1.81 10.49
C LYS A 163 8.03 1.32 11.67
N ASP A 164 8.46 2.21 12.55
CA ASP A 164 9.26 1.91 13.74
C ASP A 164 8.49 1.09 14.77
N PHE A 165 7.21 1.41 14.99
CA PHE A 165 6.33 0.61 15.82
C PHE A 165 6.30 -0.83 15.32
N TRP A 166 6.01 -1.05 14.04
CA TRP A 166 5.96 -2.40 13.51
C TRP A 166 7.33 -3.09 13.52
N ARG A 167 8.40 -2.43 13.07
CA ARG A 167 9.79 -2.94 13.06
C ARG A 167 10.22 -3.50 14.41
N ARG A 168 9.88 -2.82 15.50
CA ARG A 168 10.20 -3.29 16.87
C ARG A 168 9.41 -4.52 17.29
N ASN A 169 8.26 -4.76 16.67
CA ASN A 169 7.32 -5.81 17.02
C ASN A 169 7.23 -6.95 15.97
N VAL A 170 8.02 -6.89 14.90
CA VAL A 170 8.11 -7.88 13.79
C VAL A 170 8.27 -9.34 14.27
N GLY A 171 8.99 -9.57 15.38
CA GLY A 171 9.18 -10.92 15.96
C GLY A 171 8.10 -11.36 16.95
N PHE A 172 7.13 -10.50 17.27
CA PHE A 172 6.10 -10.70 18.29
C PHE A 172 4.73 -10.26 17.74
N MET A 173 4.34 -10.81 16.58
CA MET A 173 3.16 -10.36 15.84
C MET A 173 1.86 -10.47 16.62
N GLU A 174 1.68 -11.54 17.39
CA GLU A 174 0.47 -11.73 18.21
C GLU A 174 0.38 -10.66 19.34
N PRO A 175 1.44 -10.39 20.12
CA PRO A 175 1.51 -9.21 20.98
C PRO A 175 1.30 -7.87 20.25
N ALA A 176 1.85 -7.70 19.04
CA ALA A 176 1.70 -6.48 18.25
C ALA A 176 0.24 -6.23 17.83
N ILE A 177 -0.45 -7.29 17.41
CA ILE A 177 -1.87 -7.28 17.07
C ILE A 177 -2.69 -6.94 18.32
N ASN A 178 -2.43 -7.60 19.45
CA ASN A 178 -3.12 -7.31 20.69
C ASN A 178 -2.89 -5.86 21.15
N PHE A 179 -1.68 -5.34 20.98
CA PHE A 179 -1.39 -3.93 21.24
C PHE A 179 -2.21 -3.01 20.34
N LEU A 180 -2.30 -3.28 19.03
CA LEU A 180 -3.10 -2.48 18.11
C LEU A 180 -4.59 -2.51 18.47
N LEU A 181 -5.13 -3.68 18.80
CA LEU A 181 -6.51 -3.84 19.24
C LEU A 181 -6.78 -2.99 20.47
N ASN A 182 -5.93 -3.10 21.49
CA ASN A 182 -6.03 -2.33 22.73
C ASN A 182 -5.91 -0.82 22.48
N ASN A 183 -4.95 -0.39 21.65
CA ASN A 183 -4.68 1.03 21.41
C ASN A 183 -5.86 1.75 20.74
N TYR A 184 -6.66 1.04 19.95
CA TYR A 184 -7.85 1.61 19.28
C TYR A 184 -9.19 1.26 19.97
N ASN A 185 -9.14 0.70 21.19
CA ASN A 185 -10.31 0.17 21.91
C ASN A 185 -11.14 -0.77 21.02
N LEU A 186 -10.47 -1.66 20.29
CA LEU A 186 -11.09 -2.74 19.54
C LEU A 186 -11.28 -3.91 20.51
N GLU A 187 -12.48 -4.49 20.55
CA GLU A 187 -12.71 -5.67 21.37
C GLU A 187 -11.76 -6.78 20.91
N SER A 188 -11.08 -7.44 21.85
CA SER A 188 -10.31 -8.64 21.56
C SER A 188 -11.28 -9.69 21.03
N VAL A 189 -11.18 -10.02 19.74
CA VAL A 189 -11.92 -11.15 19.20
C VAL A 189 -11.21 -12.39 19.74
N ASP A 190 -11.93 -13.24 20.47
CA ASP A 190 -11.36 -14.52 20.89
C ASP A 190 -10.87 -15.26 19.63
N LEU A 191 -9.59 -15.64 19.59
CA LEU A 191 -8.95 -16.31 18.46
C LEU A 191 -9.74 -17.52 17.88
N PRO A 192 -10.47 -18.34 18.68
CA PRO A 192 -11.36 -19.37 18.11
C PRO A 192 -12.59 -18.81 17.38
N ASP A 193 -13.12 -17.65 17.78
CA ASP A 193 -14.19 -16.94 17.05
C ASP A 193 -13.67 -16.31 15.76
N ALA A 194 -12.42 -15.82 15.74
CA ALA A 194 -11.80 -15.26 14.53
C ALA A 194 -11.76 -16.27 13.37
N ARG A 195 -11.57 -17.58 13.65
CA ARG A 195 -11.62 -18.65 12.62
C ARG A 195 -13.05 -18.96 12.14
N GLN A 196 -14.06 -18.76 12.98
CA GLN A 196 -15.47 -18.86 12.57
C GLN A 196 -15.96 -17.60 11.86
N GLU A 197 -15.47 -16.42 12.24
CA GLU A 197 -15.71 -15.14 11.56
C GLU A 197 -14.89 -15.04 10.27
N GLU A 198 -13.75 -15.71 10.13
CA GLU A 198 -13.08 -15.97 8.84
C GLU A 198 -13.97 -16.76 7.87
N LYS A 199 -14.74 -17.74 8.38
CA LYS A 199 -15.78 -18.40 7.58
C LYS A 199 -16.94 -17.46 7.23
N ARG A 200 -17.24 -16.44 8.04
CA ARG A 200 -18.20 -15.37 7.71
C ARG A 200 -17.62 -14.36 6.70
N LEU A 201 -16.31 -14.13 6.72
CA LEU A 201 -15.55 -13.50 5.63
C LEU A 201 -15.45 -14.39 4.38
N GLY A 202 -16.14 -15.54 4.36
CA GLY A 202 -16.50 -16.28 3.14
C GLY A 202 -17.39 -15.49 2.17
N GLU A 203 -17.77 -14.26 2.51
CA GLU A 203 -18.23 -13.28 1.54
C GLU A 203 -17.07 -12.84 0.62
N THR A 204 -17.38 -12.72 -0.68
CA THR A 204 -16.39 -12.46 -1.74
C THR A 204 -15.43 -11.31 -1.40
N TYR A 205 -14.17 -11.38 -1.87
CA TYR A 205 -13.19 -10.29 -1.75
C TYR A 205 -13.75 -8.89 -2.11
N LYS A 206 -14.74 -8.83 -3.01
CA LYS A 206 -15.48 -7.61 -3.33
C LYS A 206 -16.14 -6.99 -2.10
N PHE A 207 -16.89 -7.77 -1.31
CA PHE A 207 -17.55 -7.27 -0.11
C PHE A 207 -16.54 -6.76 0.93
N GLN A 208 -15.39 -7.43 1.03
CA GLN A 208 -14.32 -7.04 1.95
C GLN A 208 -13.70 -5.70 1.54
N LEU A 209 -13.46 -5.49 0.24
CA LEU A 209 -13.03 -4.20 -0.30
C LEU A 209 -14.08 -3.10 -0.10
N GLU A 210 -15.36 -3.40 -0.32
CA GLU A 210 -16.46 -2.45 -0.07
C GLU A 210 -16.56 -2.07 1.41
N SER A 211 -16.34 -3.02 2.31
CA SER A 211 -16.32 -2.80 3.75
C SER A 211 -15.14 -1.92 4.17
N LEU A 212 -13.94 -2.20 3.67
CA LEU A 212 -12.78 -1.33 3.90
C LEU A 212 -12.99 0.06 3.34
N LEU A 213 -13.62 0.20 2.17
CA LEU A 213 -13.97 1.50 1.60
C LEU A 213 -14.93 2.29 2.52
N LYS A 214 -15.91 1.63 3.15
CA LYS A 214 -16.80 2.28 4.13
C LYS A 214 -16.01 2.81 5.33
N LEU A 215 -15.08 2.01 5.87
CA LEU A 215 -14.21 2.43 6.97
C LEU A 215 -13.31 3.60 6.57
N VAL A 216 -12.68 3.52 5.39
CA VAL A 216 -11.85 4.59 4.81
C VAL A 216 -12.64 5.89 4.65
N LYS A 217 -13.91 5.80 4.25
CA LYS A 217 -14.81 6.97 4.16
C LYS A 217 -15.11 7.61 5.50
N LYS A 218 -15.24 6.82 6.57
CA LYS A 218 -15.48 7.32 7.93
C LYS A 218 -14.33 8.15 8.48
N ILE A 219 -13.10 7.82 8.06
CA ILE A 219 -11.90 8.52 8.53
C ILE A 219 -11.59 9.79 7.74
N GLY A 220 -12.37 10.10 6.69
CA GLY A 220 -12.35 11.39 5.98
C GLY A 220 -11.95 11.31 4.51
N PHE A 221 -11.55 10.15 4.02
CA PHE A 221 -11.23 9.95 2.61
C PHE A 221 -12.49 9.72 1.76
N LYS A 222 -12.43 10.03 0.47
CA LYS A 222 -13.53 9.82 -0.48
C LYS A 222 -13.45 8.45 -1.15
N SER A 223 -12.24 7.94 -1.34
CA SER A 223 -11.96 6.70 -2.06
C SER A 223 -10.60 6.10 -1.66
N ILE A 224 -10.32 4.92 -2.22
CA ILE A 224 -9.04 4.22 -2.12
C ILE A 224 -8.46 4.17 -3.53
N TYR A 225 -7.21 4.60 -3.70
CA TYR A 225 -6.47 4.52 -4.96
C TYR A 225 -5.47 3.39 -4.86
N ILE A 226 -5.62 2.38 -5.73
CA ILE A 226 -4.69 1.26 -5.82
C ILE A 226 -3.71 1.58 -6.96
N LEU A 227 -2.47 1.86 -6.58
CA LEU A 227 -1.41 2.29 -7.48
C LEU A 227 -0.57 1.07 -7.88
N ILE A 228 -0.85 0.51 -9.05
CA ILE A 228 -0.15 -0.67 -9.57
C ILE A 228 1.06 -0.22 -10.40
N ASP A 229 2.25 -0.69 -10.05
CA ASP A 229 3.48 -0.43 -10.81
C ASP A 229 4.18 -1.74 -11.17
N ARG A 230 5.03 -1.71 -12.21
CA ARG A 230 5.90 -2.83 -12.60
C ARG A 230 5.21 -4.21 -12.76
N PRO A 231 3.97 -4.32 -13.27
CA PRO A 231 3.32 -5.63 -13.44
C PRO A 231 4.03 -6.54 -14.46
N ASP A 232 4.89 -5.97 -15.29
CA ASP A 232 5.66 -6.66 -16.32
C ASP A 232 7.09 -7.02 -15.90
N GLU A 233 7.57 -6.53 -14.75
CA GLU A 233 8.91 -6.79 -14.20
C GLU A 233 8.85 -8.02 -13.28
N THR A 234 8.94 -9.21 -13.86
CA THR A 234 8.98 -10.48 -13.12
C THR A 234 10.27 -11.22 -13.48
N GLU A 235 11.01 -11.72 -12.47
CA GLU A 235 12.28 -12.45 -12.67
C GLU A 235 12.14 -13.63 -13.66
N LYS A 236 10.95 -14.25 -13.71
CA LYS A 236 10.67 -15.40 -14.60
C LYS A 236 10.62 -15.04 -16.09
N ARG A 237 10.41 -13.77 -16.47
CA ARG A 237 10.47 -13.35 -17.89
C ARG A 237 11.90 -13.24 -18.41
N GLU A 238 12.86 -12.90 -17.56
CA GLU A 238 14.26 -12.79 -17.97
C GLU A 238 14.84 -14.15 -18.41
N THR A 239 14.35 -15.24 -17.82
CA THR A 239 14.75 -16.60 -18.19
C THR A 239 14.20 -17.02 -19.55
N ILE A 240 12.95 -16.65 -19.88
CA ILE A 240 12.29 -17.00 -21.15
C ILE A 240 12.92 -16.23 -22.32
N GLN A 241 13.32 -14.98 -22.08
CA GLN A 241 13.92 -14.14 -23.12
C GLN A 241 15.37 -14.55 -23.45
N LYS A 242 16.12 -15.10 -22.49
CA LYS A 242 17.44 -15.71 -22.73
C LYS A 242 17.37 -17.07 -23.44
N ALA A 243 16.24 -17.78 -23.36
CA ALA A 243 16.06 -19.08 -24.01
C ALA A 243 15.74 -19.01 -25.52
N HIS A 244 15.51 -17.80 -26.07
CA HIS A 244 15.23 -17.59 -27.50
C HIS A 244 16.38 -16.88 -28.25
N ILE A 245 17.56 -16.77 -27.65
CA ILE A 245 18.77 -16.18 -28.27
C ILE A 245 19.91 -17.20 -28.39
N TYR A 246 19.58 -18.50 -28.49
CA TYR A 246 20.54 -19.53 -28.91
C TYR A 246 19.91 -20.50 -29.89
#